data_AF-A0A554VCS5-F1
#
_entry.id   AF-A0A554VCS5-F1
#
_cell.length_a   1.000
_cell.length_b   1.000
_cell.length_c   1.000
_cell.angle_alpha   90.00
_cell.angle_beta   90.00
_cell.angle_gamma   90.00
#
_symmetry.space_group_name_H-M   'P 1'
#
loop_
_entity.id
_entity.type
_entity.pdbx_description
1 polymer ?
#
loop_
_entity_poly.entity_id
_entity_poly.type
_entity_poly.pdbx_seq_one_letter_code
_entity_poly.pdbx_strand_id
1 'polypeptide(L)' 'MKKSILKIDGVQKLTKTSQKQINGGMLSDCVSGCYRFYLSDVNGDFCAVPSPSGAVCFGTIQNNQCCI' A
#
# COMPACT_ATOMS: atom_id res chain seq x y z
N MET A 1 -12.74 -31.68 -10.39
CA MET A 1 -13.44 -30.38 -10.16
C MET A 1 -13.65 -29.69 -11.50
N LYS A 2 -14.87 -29.24 -11.80
CA LYS A 2 -15.31 -28.77 -13.12
C LYS A 2 -14.51 -27.53 -13.56
N LYS A 3 -13.76 -27.66 -14.66
CA LYS A 3 -13.09 -26.57 -15.38
C LYS A 3 -14.14 -25.76 -16.14
N SER A 4 -14.76 -24.76 -15.52
CA SER A 4 -15.71 -23.90 -16.22
C SER A 4 -15.74 -22.50 -15.62
N ILE A 5 -14.57 -21.87 -15.51
CA ILE A 5 -14.48 -20.43 -15.28
C ILE A 5 -14.51 -19.79 -16.68
N LEU A 6 -15.71 -19.34 -17.06
CA LEU A 6 -15.96 -18.19 -17.92
C LEU A 6 -15.63 -18.35 -19.41
N LYS A 7 -16.60 -18.88 -20.19
CA LYS A 7 -16.80 -18.46 -21.58
C LYS A 7 -17.48 -17.09 -21.56
N ILE A 8 -16.71 -16.02 -21.37
CA ILE A 8 -17.20 -14.66 -21.59
C ILE A 8 -16.66 -14.24 -22.95
N ASP A 9 -17.56 -14.06 -23.91
CA ASP A 9 -17.20 -13.56 -25.24
C ASP A 9 -16.61 -12.14 -25.12
N GLY A 10 -15.48 -11.91 -25.79
CA GLY A 10 -14.77 -10.62 -25.74
C GLY A 10 -13.74 -10.48 -24.61
N VAL A 11 -13.55 -11.48 -23.74
CA VAL A 11 -12.46 -11.43 -22.74
C VAL A 11 -11.11 -11.58 -23.45
N GLN A 12 -10.37 -10.48 -23.53
CA GLN A 12 -8.98 -10.50 -23.94
C GLN A 12 -8.12 -11.07 -22.81
N LYS A 13 -7.70 -12.32 -22.98
CA LYS A 13 -6.77 -12.96 -22.06
C LYS A 13 -5.38 -12.39 -22.30
N LEU A 14 -4.85 -11.66 -21.33
CA LEU A 14 -3.46 -11.22 -21.36
C LEU A 14 -2.54 -12.44 -21.43
N THR A 15 -1.48 -12.35 -22.24
CA THR A 15 -0.44 -13.37 -22.27
C THR A 15 0.26 -13.44 -20.92
N LYS A 16 0.86 -14.59 -20.58
CA LYS A 16 1.64 -14.72 -19.33
C LYS A 16 2.78 -13.68 -19.26
N THR A 17 3.34 -13.30 -20.40
CA THR A 17 4.38 -12.27 -20.50
C THR A 17 3.80 -10.89 -20.18
N SER A 18 2.66 -10.53 -20.77
CA SER A 18 1.97 -9.25 -20.51
C SER A 18 1.50 -9.15 -19.06
N GLN A 19 1.05 -10.25 -18.46
CA GLN A 19 0.66 -10.28 -17.04
C GLN A 19 1.84 -9.98 -16.12
N LYS A 20 3.05 -10.46 -16.43
CA LYS A 20 4.27 -10.15 -15.66
C LYS A 20 4.70 -8.68 -15.75
N GLN A 21 4.25 -7.96 -16.78
CA GLN A 21 4.51 -6.54 -16.97
C GLN A 21 3.51 -5.64 -16.24
N ILE A 22 2.40 -6.22 -15.75
CA ILE A 22 1.48 -5.49 -14.87
C ILE A 22 2.14 -5.42 -13.50
N ASN A 23 2.79 -4.30 -13.21
CA ASN A 23 3.14 -3.92 -11.84
C ASN A 23 1.85 -3.48 -11.13
N GLY A 24 1.10 -4.45 -10.62
CA GLY A 24 -0.06 -4.19 -9.78
C GLY A 24 0.36 -3.71 -8.40
N GLY A 25 -0.26 -2.63 -7.93
CA GLY A 25 0.02 -2.00 -6.63
C GLY A 25 0.74 -0.67 -6.79
N MET A 26 0.17 0.39 -6.19
CA MET A 26 0.92 1.62 -5.98
C MET A 26 2.05 1.28 -5.01
N LEU A 27 3.30 1.60 -5.38
CA LEU A 27 4.38 1.64 -4.40
C LEU A 27 3.93 2.64 -3.34
N SER A 28 3.48 2.11 -2.21
CA SER A 28 3.20 2.93 -1.05
C SER A 28 4.55 3.52 -0.62
N ASP A 29 4.72 4.82 -0.76
CA ASP A 29 5.90 5.53 -0.25
C ASP A 29 5.99 5.48 1.29
N CYS A 30 4.97 4.88 1.93
CA CYS A 30 4.99 4.49 3.32
C CYS A 30 5.81 3.22 3.49
N VAL A 31 7.13 3.40 3.60
CA VAL A 31 8.04 2.35 4.03
C VAL A 31 7.69 1.97 5.47
N SER A 32 7.59 0.68 5.76
CA SER A 32 7.35 0.21 7.12
C SER A 32 8.54 0.51 8.03
N GLY A 33 8.27 0.95 9.24
CA GLY A 33 9.31 1.33 10.20
C GLY A 33 8.82 2.33 11.24
N CYS A 34 9.70 2.67 12.18
CA CYS A 34 9.43 3.64 13.22
C CYS A 34 10.21 4.94 12.99
N TYR A 35 9.49 6.05 13.00
CA TYR A 35 9.98 7.36 12.61
C TYR A 35 9.98 8.31 13.81
N ARG A 36 11.08 9.05 13.99
CA ARG A 36 11.23 10.02 15.10
C ARG A 36 10.55 11.35 14.82
N PHE A 37 10.36 11.71 13.56
CA PHE A 37 9.71 12.94 13.14
C PHE A 37 8.35 12.61 12.55
N TYR A 38 7.29 13.05 13.22
CA TYR A 38 5.91 12.79 12.85
C TYR A 38 4.99 13.88 13.40
N LEU A 39 3.79 13.95 12.85
CA LEU A 39 2.67 14.73 13.39
C LEU A 39 1.82 13.79 14.25
N SER A 40 1.50 14.16 15.49
CA SER A 40 0.59 13.37 16.35
C SER A 40 -0.84 13.88 16.24
N ASP A 41 -1.81 13.00 16.46
CA ASP A 41 -3.19 13.40 16.70
C ASP A 41 -3.36 14.08 18.08
N VAL A 42 -4.58 14.51 18.38
CA VAL A 42 -4.90 15.22 19.65
C VAL A 42 -4.73 14.30 20.87
N ASN A 43 -4.97 13.00 20.72
CA ASN A 43 -4.85 12.04 21.81
C ASN A 43 -3.43 11.49 21.99
N GLY A 44 -2.56 11.63 20.99
CA GLY A 44 -1.18 11.16 21.04
C GLY A 44 -1.03 9.66 20.79
N ASP A 45 -2.06 9.00 20.26
CA ASP A 45 -2.07 7.56 19.96
C ASP A 45 -1.74 7.30 18.48
N PHE A 46 -2.14 8.23 17.61
CA PHE A 46 -1.97 8.12 16.17
C PHE A 46 -0.99 9.16 15.65
N CYS A 47 -0.37 8.82 14.52
CA CYS A 47 0.62 9.69 13.92
C CYS A 47 0.58 9.65 12.40
N ALA A 48 1.13 10.71 11.80
CA ALA A 48 1.28 10.89 10.37
C ALA A 48 2.73 11.26 10.02
N VAL A 49 3.32 10.55 9.06
CA VAL A 49 4.65 10.79 8.51
C VAL A 49 4.50 11.24 7.05
N PRO A 50 4.95 12.45 6.68
CA PRO A 50 4.96 12.87 5.29
C PRO A 50 6.04 12.10 4.51
N SER A 51 5.70 11.63 3.32
CA SER A 51 6.63 10.98 2.39
C SER A 51 7.17 11.99 1.37
N PRO A 52 8.33 11.71 0.74
CA PRO A 52 8.91 12.58 -0.29
C PRO A 52 8.02 12.82 -1.52
N SER A 53 7.05 11.94 -1.79
CA SER A 53 6.10 12.09 -2.90
C SER A 53 4.91 13.00 -2.58
N GLY A 54 4.81 13.47 -1.33
CA GLY A 54 3.66 14.22 -0.83
C GLY A 54 2.52 13.34 -0.29
N ALA A 55 2.65 12.01 -0.32
CA ALA A 55 1.74 11.13 0.39
C ALA A 55 1.94 11.23 1.92
N VAL A 56 0.89 10.92 2.68
CA VAL A 56 0.92 10.89 4.15
C VAL A 56 0.72 9.46 4.62
N CYS A 57 1.62 9.02 5.50
CA CYS A 57 1.68 7.67 6.02
C CYS A 57 1.21 7.66 7.47
N PHE A 58 0.14 6.91 7.75
CA PHE A 58 -0.46 6.86 9.07
C PHE A 58 0.04 5.65 9.86
N GLY A 59 0.26 5.83 11.16
CA GLY A 59 0.73 4.79 12.05
C GLY A 59 0.27 5.02 13.49
N THR A 60 0.91 4.30 14.41
CA THR A 60 0.66 4.42 15.86
C THR A 60 1.92 4.85 16.58
N ILE A 61 1.76 5.59 17.67
CA ILE A 61 2.89 6.06 18.47
C ILE A 61 3.29 4.95 19.45
N GLN A 62 4.52 4.46 19.31
CA GLN A 62 5.12 3.45 20.18
C GLN A 62 6.49 3.95 20.64
N ASN A 63 6.74 3.99 21.95
CA ASN A 63 8.00 4.47 22.52
C ASN A 63 8.44 5.84 21.97
N ASN A 64 7.49 6.77 21.83
CA ASN A 64 7.72 8.13 21.31
C ASN A 64 8.23 8.15 19.85
N GLN A 65 7.83 7.16 19.04
CA GLN A 65 8.09 7.07 17.60
C GLN A 65 6.80 6.70 16.87
N CYS A 66 6.63 7.18 15.65
CA CYS A 66 5.52 6.78 14.79
C CYS A 66 5.86 5.51 14.03
N CYS A 67 5.20 4.40 14.34
CA CYS A 67 5.41 3.12 13.66
C CYS A 67 4.27 2.86 12.66
N ILE A 68 4.66 2.70 11.38
CA ILE A 68 3.79 2.41 10.24
C ILE A 68 3.90 0.93 9.89
#